data_AF-A0AAW6BEF4-F1
#
_entry.id   AF-A0AAW6BEF4-F1
#
_cell.length_a   1.000
_cell.length_b   1.000
_cell.length_c   1.000
_cell.angle_alpha   90.00
_cell.angle_beta   90.00
_cell.angle_gamma   90.00
#
_symmetry.space_group_name_H-M   'P 1'
#
loop_
_entity.id
_entity.type
_entity.pdbx_description
1 polymer ?
#
loop_
_entity_poly.entity_id
_entity_poly.type
_entity_poly.pdbx_seq_one_letter_code
_entity_poly.pdbx_strand_id
1 'polypeptide(L)'
;MSTTNIEKFNEIVGIIFGKLYESFPLKIDLLSIEIIGEPLQYSDGIYSDELCTTVEDHRFFLDTVDWLMTNGYLVGTMSSEGCHRAVLTAEGLRFSK
;
A
#
# COMPACT_ATOMS: atom_id res chain seq x y z
N MET A 1 -14.04 -17.55 -1.66
CA MET A 1 -14.65 -16.43 -2.40
C MET A 1 -13.50 -15.72 -3.10
N SER A 2 -13.59 -15.49 -4.41
CA SER A 2 -12.58 -14.69 -5.12
C SER A 2 -12.67 -13.24 -4.65
N THR A 3 -11.60 -12.69 -4.08
CA THR A 3 -11.52 -11.27 -3.72
C THR A 3 -11.71 -10.41 -4.97
N THR A 4 -12.64 -9.47 -4.94
CA THR A 4 -12.87 -8.50 -6.02
C THR A 4 -11.82 -7.40 -5.99
N ASN A 5 -11.62 -6.71 -7.12
CA ASN A 5 -10.70 -5.57 -7.18
C ASN A 5 -11.02 -4.49 -6.14
N ILE A 6 -12.30 -4.25 -5.84
CA ILE A 6 -12.69 -3.24 -4.86
C ILE A 6 -12.37 -3.67 -3.42
N GLU A 7 -12.54 -4.95 -3.09
CA GLU A 7 -12.17 -5.48 -1.76
C GLU A 7 -10.66 -5.39 -1.56
N LYS A 8 -9.86 -5.79 -2.56
CA LYS A 8 -8.40 -5.69 -2.52
C LYS A 8 -7.92 -4.25 -2.42
N PHE A 9 -8.54 -3.33 -3.17
CA PHE A 9 -8.28 -1.91 -3.06
C PHE A 9 -8.53 -1.40 -1.64
N ASN A 10 -9.70 -1.72 -1.07
CA ASN A 10 -10.07 -1.27 0.28
C ASN A 10 -9.11 -1.81 1.35
N GLU A 11 -8.65 -3.05 1.22
CA GLU A 11 -7.66 -3.66 2.12
C GLU A 11 -6.33 -2.90 2.10
N ILE A 12 -5.76 -2.67 0.90
CA ILE A 12 -4.51 -1.93 0.73
C ILE A 12 -4.64 -0.50 1.26
N VAL A 13 -5.74 0.19 0.94
CA VAL A 13 -6.03 1.54 1.44
C VAL A 13 -6.10 1.57 2.96
N GLY A 14 -6.76 0.57 3.57
CA GLY A 14 -6.86 0.46 5.03
C GLY A 14 -5.48 0.35 5.70
N ILE A 15 -4.60 -0.47 5.15
CA ILE A 15 -3.23 -0.64 5.65
C ILE A 15 -2.41 0.65 5.48
N ILE A 16 -2.45 1.27 4.29
CA ILE A 16 -1.76 2.53 4.01
C ILE A 16 -2.22 3.63 4.97
N PHE A 17 -3.53 3.81 5.11
CA PHE A 17 -4.08 4.86 5.95
C PHE A 17 -3.75 4.60 7.41
N GLY A 18 -3.87 3.36 7.91
CA GLY A 18 -3.44 3.01 9.27
C GLY A 18 -2.01 3.46 9.57
N LYS A 19 -1.05 3.07 8.72
CA LYS A 19 0.37 3.47 8.85
C LYS A 19 0.56 4.99 8.84
N LEU A 20 -0.08 5.68 7.91
CA LEU A 20 0.06 7.14 7.79
C LEU A 20 -0.61 7.89 8.95
N TYR A 21 -1.73 7.39 9.48
CA TYR A 21 -2.40 7.97 10.66
C TYR A 21 -1.55 7.83 11.90
N GLU A 22 -0.99 6.65 12.15
CA GLU A 22 -0.11 6.39 13.30
C GLU A 22 1.15 7.26 13.25
N SER A 23 1.64 7.56 12.05
CA SER A 23 2.87 8.34 11.85
C SER A 23 2.62 9.84 11.73
N PHE A 24 1.38 10.30 11.53
CA PHE A 24 1.09 11.70 11.22
C PHE A 24 1.60 12.64 12.34
N PRO A 25 2.27 13.77 12.02
CA PRO A 25 2.49 14.36 10.70
C PRO A 25 3.83 13.97 10.04
N LEU A 26 4.52 12.94 10.55
CA LEU A 26 5.79 12.49 10.00
C LEU A 26 5.57 11.84 8.64
N LYS A 27 6.52 12.10 7.73
CA LYS A 27 6.57 11.46 6.43
C LYS A 27 7.27 10.12 6.55
N ILE A 28 6.66 9.07 6.01
CA ILE A 28 7.20 7.71 6.01
C ILE A 28 7.32 7.18 4.58
N ASP A 29 8.07 6.11 4.41
CA ASP A 29 8.09 5.39 3.14
C ASP A 29 7.02 4.29 3.19
N LEU A 30 6.29 4.14 2.08
CA LEU A 30 5.31 3.07 1.87
C LEU A 30 5.88 2.12 0.84
N LEU A 31 6.51 1.05 1.30
CA LEU A 31 7.10 0.04 0.42
C LEU A 31 6.11 -1.11 0.20
N SER A 32 6.06 -1.64 -1.02
CA SER A 32 5.15 -2.75 -1.36
C SER A 32 5.38 -3.96 -0.44
N ILE A 33 6.63 -4.28 -0.14
CA ILE A 33 7.02 -5.36 0.78
C ILE A 33 6.39 -5.25 2.17
N GLU A 34 6.21 -4.03 2.67
CA GLU A 34 5.67 -3.78 4.02
C GLU A 34 4.14 -3.76 4.08
N ILE A 35 3.48 -3.80 2.92
CA ILE A 35 2.03 -3.62 2.79
C ILE A 35 1.38 -4.85 2.18
N ILE A 36 1.94 -5.38 1.10
CA ILE A 36 1.44 -6.56 0.38
C ILE A 36 2.39 -7.76 0.44
N GLY A 37 3.58 -7.61 1.02
CA GLY A 37 4.52 -8.70 1.28
C GLY A 37 5.65 -8.90 0.30
N GLU A 38 6.46 -9.92 0.56
CA GLU A 38 7.58 -10.33 -0.30
C GLU A 38 7.08 -11.08 -1.53
N PRO A 39 7.71 -10.88 -2.71
CA PRO A 39 7.37 -11.66 -3.88
C PRO A 39 7.68 -13.13 -3.63
N LEU A 40 6.74 -14.01 -3.98
CA LEU A 40 6.94 -15.46 -3.88
C LEU A 40 8.24 -15.88 -4.58
N GLN A 41 9.31 -16.09 -3.83
CA GLN A 41 10.48 -16.77 -4.33
C GLN A 41 10.21 -18.26 -4.21
N TYR A 42 10.11 -18.94 -5.36
CA TYR A 42 10.04 -20.40 -5.44
C TYR A 42 11.41 -20.98 -5.01
N SER A 43 11.67 -20.99 -3.71
CA SER A 43 12.82 -21.69 -3.13
C SER A 43 12.31 -22.65 -2.07
N ASP A 44 12.38 -23.94 -2.41
CA ASP A 44 12.30 -25.10 -1.51
C ASP A 44 10.95 -25.55 -0.91
N GLY A 45 9.81 -25.13 -1.46
CA GLY A 45 8.53 -25.82 -1.23
C GLY A 45 7.98 -25.74 0.20
N ILE A 46 8.49 -24.81 1.01
CA ILE A 46 7.96 -24.45 2.32
C ILE A 46 7.20 -23.13 2.16
N TYR A 47 5.91 -23.13 2.50
CA TYR A 47 5.13 -21.90 2.63
C TYR A 47 5.76 -21.05 3.75
N SER A 48 6.21 -19.84 3.45
CA SER A 48 6.39 -18.83 4.50
C SER A 48 5.00 -18.35 4.94
N ASP A 49 4.83 -18.10 6.23
CA ASP A 49 3.62 -17.49 6.81
C ASP A 49 3.59 -15.96 6.54
N GLU A 50 4.48 -15.48 5.66
CA GLU A 50 4.69 -14.09 5.28
C GLU A 50 3.87 -13.75 4.05
N LEU A 51 3.33 -12.52 4.02
CA LEU A 51 2.61 -11.97 2.88
C LEU A 51 3.39 -12.26 1.59
N CYS A 52 2.73 -12.96 0.68
CA CYS A 52 3.30 -13.46 -0.57
C CYS A 52 2.65 -12.68 -1.71
N THR A 53 3.41 -11.81 -2.39
CA THR A 53 2.90 -10.97 -3.49
C THR A 53 3.25 -11.55 -4.86
N THR A 54 2.36 -11.38 -5.83
CA THR A 54 2.67 -11.56 -7.26
C THR A 54 3.12 -10.24 -7.91
N VAL A 55 3.61 -10.29 -9.15
CA VAL A 55 3.89 -9.08 -9.95
C VAL A 55 2.61 -8.26 -10.17
N GLU A 56 1.46 -8.92 -10.32
CA GLU A 56 0.16 -8.26 -10.50
C GLU A 56 -0.29 -7.56 -9.22
N ASP A 57 -0.02 -8.14 -8.05
CA ASP A 57 -0.29 -7.53 -6.75
C ASP A 57 0.58 -6.30 -6.50
N HIS A 58 1.87 -6.37 -6.84
CA HIS A 58 2.79 -5.22 -6.79
C HIS A 58 2.31 -4.07 -7.67
N ARG A 59 1.91 -4.38 -8.90
CA ARG A 59 1.34 -3.37 -9.80
C ARG A 59 0.05 -2.77 -9.23
N PHE A 60 -0.83 -3.61 -8.69
CA PHE A 60 -2.08 -3.15 -8.09
C PHE A 60 -1.84 -2.19 -6.91
N PHE A 61 -0.84 -2.48 -6.08
CA PHE A 61 -0.43 -1.58 -5.01
C PHE A 61 0.05 -0.22 -5.55
N LEU A 62 0.95 -0.21 -6.54
CA LEU A 62 1.45 1.04 -7.14
C LEU A 62 0.31 1.87 -7.75
N ASP A 63 -0.58 1.23 -8.51
CA ASP A 63 -1.75 1.89 -9.11
C ASP A 63 -2.73 2.41 -8.02
N THR A 64 -2.83 1.71 -6.88
CA THR A 64 -3.62 2.16 -5.72
C THR A 64 -3.02 3.41 -5.08
N VAL A 65 -1.70 3.44 -4.86
CA VAL A 65 -1.02 4.60 -4.27
C VAL A 65 -1.10 5.81 -5.22
N ASP A 66 -0.89 5.60 -6.52
CA ASP A 66 -1.02 6.64 -7.54
C ASP A 66 -2.45 7.23 -7.57
N TRP A 67 -3.47 6.38 -7.48
CA TRP A 67 -4.86 6.83 -7.40
C TRP A 67 -5.12 7.70 -6.17
N LEU A 68 -4.60 7.29 -4.99
CA LEU A 68 -4.73 8.07 -3.75
C LEU A 68 -4.05 9.44 -3.85
N MET A 69 -2.87 9.49 -4.47
CA MET A 69 -2.13 10.74 -4.71
C MET A 69 -2.88 11.65 -5.68
N THR A 70 -3.34 11.10 -6.80
CA THR A 70 -4.06 11.84 -7.85
C THR A 70 -5.36 12.44 -7.32
N ASN A 71 -6.05 11.75 -6.41
CA ASN A 71 -7.27 12.26 -5.76
C ASN A 71 -6.98 13.10 -4.51
N GLY A 72 -5.70 13.35 -4.20
CA GLY A 72 -5.28 14.28 -3.15
C GLY A 72 -5.43 13.75 -1.72
N TYR A 73 -5.56 12.44 -1.50
CA TYR A 73 -5.66 11.86 -0.15
C TYR A 73 -4.32 11.81 0.58
N LEU A 74 -3.23 11.60 -0.15
CA LEU A 74 -1.87 11.62 0.38
C LEU A 74 -0.93 12.34 -0.59
N VAL A 75 0.22 12.78 -0.09
CA VAL A 75 1.32 13.32 -0.91
C VAL A 75 2.60 12.57 -0.62
N GLY A 76 3.43 12.40 -1.65
CA GLY A 76 4.70 11.68 -1.56
C GLY A 76 5.43 11.69 -2.91
N THR A 77 6.36 10.76 -3.10
CA THR A 77 7.11 10.60 -4.35
C THR A 77 7.10 9.13 -4.78
N MET A 78 6.47 8.84 -5.91
CA MET A 78 6.39 7.48 -6.45
C MET A 78 7.78 6.94 -6.86
N SER A 79 7.98 5.66 -6.64
CA SER A 79 9.12 4.86 -7.13
C SER A 79 8.63 3.49 -7.60
N SER A 80 9.53 2.68 -8.14
CA SER A 80 9.22 1.30 -8.52
C SER A 80 8.91 0.39 -7.32
N GLU A 81 9.30 0.78 -6.12
CA GLU A 81 9.15 0.01 -4.88
C GLU A 81 7.95 0.48 -4.04
N GLY A 82 7.41 1.67 -4.33
CA GLY A 82 6.25 2.23 -3.64
C GLY A 82 6.21 3.75 -3.68
N CYS A 83 6.03 4.38 -2.52
CA CYS A 83 5.96 5.84 -2.40
C CYS A 83 6.77 6.33 -1.21
N HIS A 84 7.77 7.17 -1.49
CA HIS A 84 8.65 7.74 -0.48
C HIS A 84 8.07 9.03 0.10
N ARG A 85 8.39 9.26 1.38
CA ARG A 85 8.02 10.48 2.11
C ARG A 85 6.51 10.77 2.06
N ALA A 86 5.72 9.71 2.08
CA ALA A 86 4.27 9.75 2.09
C ALA A 86 3.73 10.34 3.40
N VAL A 87 2.71 11.20 3.29
CA VAL A 87 1.94 11.74 4.43
C VAL A 87 0.52 12.07 3.99
N LEU A 88 -0.44 11.97 4.92
CA LEU A 88 -1.83 12.35 4.67
C LEU A 88 -1.96 13.84 4.37
N THR A 89 -2.87 14.17 3.46
CA THR A 89 -3.33 15.54 3.28
C THR A 89 -4.47 15.86 4.24
N ALA A 90 -4.93 17.12 4.22
CA ALA A 90 -6.14 17.51 4.93
C ALA A 90 -7.39 16.73 4.46
N GLU A 91 -7.44 16.33 3.18
CA GLU A 91 -8.56 15.53 2.64
C GLU A 91 -8.47 14.07 3.10
N GLY A 92 -7.27 13.48 3.07
CA GLY A 92 -7.01 12.14 3.62
C GLY A 92 -7.37 12.04 5.09
N LEU A 93 -7.02 13.05 5.89
CA LEU A 93 -7.34 13.11 7.32
C LEU A 93 -8.85 13.17 7.64
N ARG A 94 -9.66 13.71 6.73
CA ARG A 94 -11.12 13.78 6.91
C ARG A 94 -11.78 12.45 6.62
N PHE A 95 -11.23 11.68 5.69
CA PHE A 95 -11.83 10.44 5.22
C PHE A 95 -11.67 9.28 6.21
N SER A 96 -10.59 9.23 6.97
CA SER A 96 -10.36 8.15 7.96
C SER A 96 -10.65 8.57 9.40
N LYS A 97 -11.57 9.53 9.56
CA LYS A 97 -12.23 9.84 10.83
C LYS A 97 -13.61 9.20 10.87
#